data_AF-A0A2N1W8V6-F1
#
_entry.id   AF-A0A2N1W8V6-F1
#
_cell.length_a   1.000
_cell.length_b   1.000
_cell.length_c   1.000
_cell.angle_alpha   90.00
_cell.angle_beta   90.00
_cell.angle_gamma   90.00
#
_symmetry.space_group_name_H-M   'P 1'
#
loop_
_entity.id
_entity.type
_entity.pdbx_description
1 polymer ?
#
loop_
_entity_poly.entity_id
_entity_poly.type
_entity_poly.pdbx_seq_one_letter_code
_entity_poly.pdbx_strand_id
1 'polypeptide(L)'
;MEWLVAAELADHWMWNSSRTSTSHGTTALVNRRVPIIFRVPGLAPARPSRVIRTVDIAPTLAALLGIVPTEPLDGVPLPELVGSRRPR
;
A
#
# COMPACT_ATOMS: atom_id res chain seq x y z
N MET A 1 -27.41 -14.31 -20.22
CA MET A 1 -26.04 -14.61 -19.77
C MET A 1 -25.24 -13.36 -20.01
N GLU A 2 -24.74 -12.73 -18.95
CA GLU A 2 -23.86 -11.56 -19.08
C GLU A 2 -22.42 -12.03 -19.06
N TRP A 3 -21.63 -11.52 -20.01
CA TRP A 3 -20.20 -11.76 -20.06
C TRP A 3 -19.48 -10.45 -19.74
N LEU A 4 -18.36 -10.57 -19.02
CA LEU A 4 -17.42 -9.49 -18.77
C LEU A 4 -16.11 -9.83 -19.49
N VAL A 5 -15.56 -8.88 -20.24
CA VAL A 5 -14.19 -8.97 -20.77
C VAL A 5 -13.33 -7.99 -20.00
N ALA A 6 -12.21 -8.48 -19.46
CA ALA A 6 -11.15 -7.68 -18.89
C ALA A 6 -9.92 -7.76 -19.81
N ALA A 7 -9.30 -6.62 -20.08
CA ALA A 7 -8.09 -6.52 -20.87
C ALA A 7 -7.04 -5.70 -20.12
N GLU A 8 -5.77 -6.07 -20.30
CA GLU A 8 -4.62 -5.47 -19.65
C GLU A 8 -3.55 -5.13 -20.69
N LEU A 9 -2.84 -4.03 -20.48
CA LEU A 9 -1.68 -3.67 -21.29
C LEU A 9 -0.49 -4.56 -20.91
N ALA A 10 0.27 -5.01 -21.91
CA ALA A 10 1.52 -5.70 -21.66
C ALA A 10 2.51 -4.80 -20.89
N ASP A 11 3.48 -5.43 -20.21
CA ASP A 11 4.53 -4.70 -19.51
C ASP A 11 5.23 -3.67 -20.43
N HIS A 12 5.50 -2.49 -19.87
CA HIS A 12 6.07 -1.32 -20.57
C HIS A 12 5.16 -0.64 -21.61
N TRP A 13 3.90 -1.07 -21.75
CA TRP A 13 2.88 -0.31 -22.48
C TRP A 13 2.08 0.59 -21.54
N MET A 14 1.62 1.73 -22.05
CA MET A 14 0.83 2.70 -21.30
C MET A 14 -0.29 3.29 -22.16
N TRP A 15 -1.41 3.67 -21.53
CA TRP A 15 -2.43 4.49 -22.19
C TRP A 15 -1.95 5.95 -22.20
N ASN A 16 -1.71 6.49 -23.39
CA ASN A 16 -1.23 7.87 -23.55
C ASN A 16 -1.69 8.47 -24.88
N SER A 17 -1.94 9.78 -24.90
CA SER A 17 -2.25 10.56 -26.10
C SER A 17 -1.00 11.13 -26.78
N SER A 18 0.16 11.08 -26.12
CA SER A 18 1.44 11.54 -26.64
C SER A 18 2.51 10.43 -26.61
N ARG A 19 3.41 10.46 -27.60
CA ARG A 19 4.58 9.56 -27.68
C ARG A 19 5.79 10.05 -26.88
N THR A 20 5.70 11.25 -26.29
CA THR A 20 6.79 11.88 -25.54
C THR A 20 6.46 12.06 -24.06
N SER A 21 5.33 11.52 -23.61
CA SER A 21 4.87 11.62 -22.21
C SER A 21 4.95 10.25 -21.53
N THR A 22 4.99 10.26 -20.20
CA THR A 22 4.86 9.06 -19.37
C THR A 22 3.53 9.07 -18.63
N SER A 23 3.09 7.91 -18.15
CA SER A 23 1.83 7.75 -17.41
C SER A 23 1.97 6.61 -16.38
N HIS A 24 0.95 6.46 -15.53
CA HIS A 24 0.83 5.41 -14.53
C HIS A 24 -0.60 4.85 -14.51
N GLY A 25 -0.86 3.84 -13.68
CA GLY A 25 -2.20 3.26 -13.51
C GLY A 25 -2.41 1.93 -14.23
N THR A 26 -1.38 1.38 -14.87
CA THR A 26 -1.42 -0.03 -15.26
C THR A 26 -1.21 -0.93 -14.05
N THR A 27 -1.49 -2.20 -14.26
CA THR A 27 -1.35 -3.30 -13.32
C THR A 27 0.11 -3.79 -13.15
N ALA A 28 1.02 -3.33 -14.01
CA ALA A 28 2.43 -3.66 -13.96
C ALA A 28 3.06 -3.33 -12.60
N LEU A 29 3.96 -4.19 -12.11
CA LEU A 29 4.55 -4.05 -10.78
C LEU A 29 5.30 -2.72 -10.60
N VAL A 30 5.93 -2.21 -11.66
CA VAL A 30 6.64 -0.92 -11.64
C VAL A 30 5.72 0.27 -11.33
N ASN A 31 4.44 0.20 -11.69
CA ASN A 31 3.45 1.23 -11.38
C ASN A 31 2.83 1.08 -9.98
N ARG A 32 2.87 -0.13 -9.41
CA ARG A 32 2.27 -0.44 -8.10
C ARG A 32 3.25 -0.39 -6.93
N ARG A 33 4.55 -0.52 -7.20
CA ARG A 33 5.59 -0.59 -6.16
C ARG A 33 6.00 0.80 -5.68
N VAL A 34 5.33 1.26 -4.62
CA VAL A 34 5.60 2.57 -4.00
C VAL A 34 6.47 2.46 -2.75
N PRO A 35 7.32 3.47 -2.46
CA PRO A 35 8.07 3.51 -1.20
C PRO A 35 7.15 3.85 -0.03
N ILE A 36 7.33 3.14 1.09
CA ILE A 36 6.59 3.39 2.34
C ILE A 36 7.60 3.48 3.48
N ILE A 37 7.57 4.59 4.23
CA ILE A 37 8.45 4.85 5.37
C ILE A 37 7.59 5.32 6.54
N PHE A 38 7.69 4.63 7.67
CA PHE A 38 7.10 5.05 8.94
C PHE A 38 8.18 5.57 9.88
N ARG A 39 7.93 6.73 10.50
CA ARG A 39 8.77 7.29 11.56
C ARG A 39 7.95 7.41 12.83
N VAL A 40 8.11 6.44 13.72
CA VAL A 40 7.33 6.35 14.96
C VAL A 40 8.26 6.59 16.16
N PRO A 41 7.94 7.54 17.06
CA PRO A 41 8.73 7.76 18.27
C PRO A 41 8.83 6.50 19.14
N GLY A 42 10.03 6.20 19.63
CA GLY A 42 10.28 5.06 20.52
C GLY A 42 10.41 3.69 19.83
N LEU A 43 10.23 3.62 18.51
CA LEU A 43 10.50 2.40 17.74
C LEU A 43 11.92 2.39 17.20
N ALA A 44 12.58 1.24 17.29
CA ALA A 44 13.89 1.03 16.67
C ALA A 44 13.76 1.04 15.13
N PRO A 45 14.78 1.55 14.40
CA PRO A 45 14.79 1.51 12.95
C PRO A 45 14.83 0.07 12.44
N ALA A 46 14.05 -0.22 11.40
CA ALA A 46 14.02 -1.51 10.73
C ALA A 46 13.76 -1.34 9.23
N ARG A 47 14.15 -2.35 8.44
CA ARG A 47 13.83 -2.47 7.01
C ARG A 47 13.34 -3.89 6.69
N PRO A 48 12.11 -4.24 7.09
CA PRO A 48 11.54 -5.56 6.77
C PRO A 48 11.47 -5.73 5.26
N SER A 49 11.81 -6.92 4.76
CA SER A 49 11.77 -7.27 3.34
C SER A 49 10.40 -7.79 2.87
N ARG A 50 9.42 -7.90 3.77
CA ARG A 50 8.10 -8.42 3.40
C ARG A 50 7.37 -7.48 2.46
N VAL A 51 6.56 -8.06 1.58
CA VAL A 51 5.62 -7.31 0.76
C VAL A 51 4.46 -6.85 1.63
N ILE A 52 4.10 -5.57 1.50
CA ILE A 52 2.94 -4.94 2.13
C ILE A 52 2.10 -4.25 1.07
N ARG A 53 0.84 -3.94 1.38
CA ARG A 53 -0.07 -3.23 0.48
C ARG A 53 -0.28 -1.80 0.98
N THR A 54 -0.57 -0.88 0.07
CA THR A 54 -0.88 0.51 0.43
C THR A 54 -2.11 0.61 1.34
N VAL A 55 -3.09 -0.29 1.18
CA VAL A 55 -4.28 -0.37 2.03
C VAL A 55 -3.97 -0.72 3.49
N ASP A 56 -2.80 -1.28 3.78
CA ASP A 56 -2.39 -1.62 5.15
C ASP A 56 -1.97 -0.38 5.96
N ILE A 57 -1.77 0.79 5.31
CA ILE A 57 -1.34 2.03 5.98
C ILE A 57 -2.40 2.53 6.97
N ALA A 58 -3.65 2.64 6.53
CA ALA A 58 -4.75 3.16 7.35
C ALA A 58 -5.00 2.36 8.66
N PRO A 59 -5.20 1.03 8.63
CA PRO A 59 -5.38 0.25 9.85
C PRO A 59 -4.15 0.26 10.76
N THR A 60 -2.95 0.44 10.21
CA THR A 60 -1.72 0.59 11.00
C THR A 60 -1.68 1.91 11.75
N LEU A 61 -2.02 3.02 11.10
CA LEU A 61 -2.11 4.31 11.77
C LEU A 61 -3.21 4.31 12.84
N ALA A 62 -4.36 3.69 12.55
CA ALA A 62 -5.44 3.54 13.52
C ALA A 62 -4.96 2.79 14.78
N ALA A 63 -4.27 1.67 14.61
CA ALA A 63 -3.71 0.90 15.72
C ALA A 63 -2.63 1.68 16.52
N LEU A 64 -1.74 2.40 15.84
CA LEU A 64 -0.71 3.22 16.49
C LEU A 64 -1.31 4.37 17.32
N LEU A 65 -2.40 4.96 16.83
CA LEU A 65 -3.06 6.12 17.44
C LEU A 65 -4.17 5.74 18.42
N GLY A 66 -4.55 4.46 18.51
CA GLY A 66 -5.68 4.01 19.32
C GLY A 66 -7.04 4.47 18.79
N ILE A 67 -7.15 4.67 17.47
CA ILE A 67 -8.38 5.08 16.79
C ILE A 67 -9.14 3.83 16.34
N VAL A 68 -10.44 3.80 16.58
CA VAL A 68 -11.34 2.76 16.04
C VAL A 68 -11.83 3.21 14.66
N PRO A 69 -11.61 2.44 13.58
CA PRO A 69 -12.16 2.76 12.27
C PRO A 69 -13.68 2.87 12.30
N THR A 70 -14.25 3.83 11.58
CA THR A 70 -15.70 4.03 11.47
C THR A 70 -16.36 3.11 10.44
N GLU A 71 -15.55 2.45 9.61
CA GLU A 71 -15.97 1.53 8.57
C GLU A 71 -14.95 0.38 8.41
N PRO A 72 -15.32 -0.73 7.77
CA PRO A 72 -14.40 -1.81 7.47
C PRO A 72 -13.23 -1.35 6.59
N LEU A 73 -12.02 -1.81 6.90
CA LEU A 73 -10.81 -1.55 6.12
C LEU A 73 -10.32 -2.86 5.49
N ASP A 74 -9.93 -2.83 4.21
CA ASP A 74 -9.38 -4.00 3.49
C ASP A 74 -7.96 -4.39 3.94
N GLY A 75 -7.26 -3.43 4.54
CA GLY A 75 -5.90 -3.59 5.03
C GLY A 75 -5.80 -4.31 6.37
N VAL A 76 -4.58 -4.65 6.76
CA VAL A 76 -4.28 -5.15 8.12
C VAL A 76 -3.17 -4.33 8.78
N PRO A 77 -3.21 -4.12 10.12
CA PRO A 77 -2.12 -3.43 10.82
C PRO A 77 -0.77 -4.13 10.62
N LEU A 78 0.30 -3.37 10.35
CA LEU A 78 1.65 -3.93 10.20
C LEU A 78 2.22 -4.33 11.58
N PRO A 79 2.48 -5.62 11.85
CA PRO A 79 2.95 -6.11 13.16
C PRO A 79 4.28 -5.48 13.59
N GLU A 80 5.13 -5.11 12.63
CA GLU A 80 6.42 -4.46 12.89
C GLU A 80 6.28 -3.09 13.57
N LEU A 81 5.11 -2.46 13.44
CA LEU A 81 4.81 -1.15 14.02
C LEU A 81 3.94 -1.25 15.28
N VAL A 82 3.02 -2.21 15.35
CA VAL A 82 2.07 -2.31 16.46
C VAL A 82 2.57 -3.18 17.63
N GLY A 83 3.50 -4.12 17.38
CA GLY A 83 3.96 -5.10 18.37
C GLY A 83 4.96 -4.58 19.40
N SER A 84 5.32 -3.30 19.38
CA SER A 84 6.44 -2.73 20.16
C SER A 84 6.02 -1.76 21.27
N ARG A 85 4.72 -1.64 21.56
CA ARG A 85 4.24 -0.76 22.64
C ARG A 85 4.54 -1.40 24.01
N ARG A 86 5.71 -1.13 24.58
CA ARG A 86 5.98 -1.37 26.01
C ARG A 86 4.92 -0.60 26.83
N PRO A 87 4.28 -1.22 27.84
CA PRO A 87 3.43 -0.48 28.77
C PRO A 87 4.27 0.66 29.39
N ARG A 88 3.69 1.85 29.49
CA ARG A 88 4.24 2.90 30.36
C ARG A 88 3.93 2.56 31.81
#